data_AF-A0A9P0DQS0-F1
#
_entry.id   AF-A0A9P0DQS0-F1
#
_cell.length_a   1.000
_cell.length_b   1.000
_cell.length_c   1.000
_cell.angle_alpha   90.00
_cell.angle_beta   90.00
_cell.angle_gamma   90.00
#
_symmetry.space_group_name_H-M   'P 1'
#
loop_
_entity.id
_entity.type
_entity.pdbx_description
1 polymer ?
#
loop_
_entity_poly.entity_id
_entity_poly.type
_entity_poly.pdbx_seq_one_letter_code
_entity_poly.pdbx_strand_id
1 'polypeptide(L)'
;MGSSTSSILTDEILEEYSMLTYLSKPEILKLYKTFSTLDENGLLQNLQFRFPCAIIEQLFPPVQFNPFKDRIFKVFSSLKDDKFSFEDMLDFCSVMSENCPDTVKAAWAFNIFDFDEDDEIGENDMVELINRLAIGVGFIKLEDCQQIIKVLLKGINFTTSGTIGPLEFENAIQKMPEFSHSFCFRL
;
A
#
# COMPACT_ATOMS: atom_id res chain seq x y z
N MET A 1 -7.91 39.02 3.19
CA MET A 1 -8.43 38.26 4.33
C MET A 1 -8.71 36.85 3.86
N GLY A 2 -8.16 35.83 4.52
CA GLY A 2 -8.42 34.45 4.14
C GLY A 2 -7.30 33.53 4.62
N SER A 3 -7.56 32.75 5.66
CA SER A 3 -7.42 31.28 5.67
C SER A 3 -7.59 30.79 7.11
N SER A 4 -8.82 30.55 7.51
CA SER A 4 -9.18 29.91 8.78
C SER A 4 -9.41 28.42 8.52
N THR A 5 -8.35 27.69 8.18
CA THR A 5 -8.39 26.22 7.96
C THR A 5 -7.78 25.43 9.13
N SER A 6 -7.66 26.03 10.32
CA SER A 6 -6.91 25.47 11.45
C SER A 6 -7.78 25.19 12.68
N SER A 7 -8.90 24.48 12.50
CA SER A 7 -9.77 24.08 13.63
C SER A 7 -9.98 22.58 13.76
N ILE A 8 -9.57 21.77 12.78
CA ILE A 8 -9.81 20.32 12.76
C ILE A 8 -8.53 19.51 12.95
N LEU A 9 -7.41 19.94 12.35
CA LEU A 9 -6.08 19.43 12.67
C LEU A 9 -5.46 20.29 13.76
N THR A 10 -5.78 19.98 15.00
CA THR A 10 -5.09 20.52 16.17
C THR A 10 -3.65 20.03 16.20
N ASP A 11 -2.73 20.75 16.86
CA ASP A 11 -1.35 20.30 17.01
C ASP A 11 -1.28 18.92 17.70
N GLU A 12 -2.21 18.64 18.61
CA GLU A 12 -2.37 17.34 19.28
C GLU A 12 -2.67 16.20 18.30
N ILE A 13 -3.57 16.41 17.32
CA ILE A 13 -3.93 15.42 16.30
C ILE A 13 -2.77 15.22 15.33
N LEU A 14 -2.05 16.30 15.00
CA LEU A 14 -0.83 16.22 14.20
C LEU A 14 0.28 15.45 14.92
N GLU A 15 0.40 15.61 16.24
CA GLU A 15 1.31 14.81 17.07
C GLU A 15 0.90 13.36 17.11
N GLU A 16 -0.38 13.07 17.32
CA GLU A 16 -0.91 11.71 17.32
C GLU A 16 -0.66 11.01 15.99
N TYR A 17 -1.01 11.65 14.86
CA TYR A 17 -0.72 11.08 13.54
C TYR A 17 0.78 10.96 13.26
N SER A 18 1.60 11.92 13.69
CA SER A 18 3.06 11.81 13.52
C SER A 18 3.69 10.73 14.41
N MET A 19 3.02 10.32 15.50
CA MET A 19 3.45 9.23 16.39
C MET A 19 2.96 7.86 15.89
N LEU A 20 1.81 7.83 15.21
CA LEU A 20 1.20 6.63 14.66
C LEU A 20 1.67 6.31 13.23
N THR A 21 2.21 7.29 12.51
CA THR A 21 2.69 7.16 11.14
C THR A 21 4.17 7.49 11.02
N TYR A 22 4.80 7.05 9.92
CA TYR A 22 6.19 7.38 9.60
C TYR A 22 6.32 8.72 8.86
N LEU A 23 5.32 9.60 9.03
CA LEU A 23 5.24 10.92 8.39
C LEU A 23 5.54 12.01 9.41
N SER A 24 6.21 13.05 8.93
CA SER A 24 6.46 14.24 9.73
C SER A 24 5.24 15.18 9.72
N LYS A 25 5.04 15.97 10.78
CA LYS A 25 4.02 17.03 10.85
C LYS A 25 3.89 17.88 9.56
N PRO A 26 4.98 18.37 8.92
CA PRO A 26 4.86 19.14 7.68
C PRO A 26 4.38 18.32 6.48
N GLU A 27 4.67 17.01 6.42
CA GLU A 27 4.18 16.12 5.37
C GLU A 27 2.67 15.87 5.53
N ILE A 28 2.23 15.60 6.75
CA ILE A 28 0.81 15.43 7.09
C ILE A 28 0.02 16.71 6.73
N LEU A 29 0.57 17.89 7.07
CA LEU A 29 -0.03 19.18 6.70
C LEU A 29 -0.05 19.41 5.19
N LYS A 30 0.99 18.97 4.46
CA LYS A 30 1.04 19.07 3.00
C LYS A 30 -0.02 18.16 2.37
N LEU A 31 -0.15 16.92 2.83
CA LEU A 31 -1.18 15.98 2.39
C LEU A 31 -2.57 16.54 2.63
N TYR A 32 -2.84 17.05 3.85
CA TYR A 32 -4.11 17.68 4.17
C TYR A 32 -4.44 18.87 3.26
N LYS A 33 -3.45 19.72 2.95
CA LYS A 33 -3.64 20.85 2.02
C LYS A 33 -3.93 20.38 0.59
N THR A 34 -3.19 19.40 0.07
CA THR A 34 -3.42 18.85 -1.28
C THR A 34 -4.79 18.19 -1.37
N PHE A 35 -5.21 17.50 -0.31
CA PHE A 35 -6.52 16.89 -0.23
C PHE A 35 -7.62 17.96 -0.17
N SER A 36 -7.41 19.01 0.63
CA SER A 36 -8.31 20.18 0.73
C SER A 36 -8.44 20.96 -0.57
N THR A 37 -7.47 20.89 -1.47
CA THR A 37 -7.58 21.50 -2.80
C THR A 37 -8.38 20.67 -3.80
N LEU A 38 -8.49 19.35 -3.60
CA LEU A 38 -9.30 18.48 -4.47
C LEU A 38 -10.74 18.36 -4.00
N ASP A 39 -10.98 18.57 -2.71
CA ASP A 39 -12.30 18.62 -2.13
C ASP A 39 -12.93 20.00 -2.34
N GLU A 40 -13.47 20.23 -3.54
CA GLU A 40 -14.21 21.47 -3.88
C GLU A 40 -15.48 21.66 -3.02
N ASN A 41 -15.93 20.63 -2.30
CA ASN A 41 -17.17 20.62 -1.52
C ASN A 41 -17.00 20.92 -0.02
N GLY A 42 -15.76 21.03 0.49
CA GLY A 42 -15.50 21.28 1.92
C GLY A 42 -15.88 20.12 2.86
N LEU A 43 -15.97 18.90 2.33
CA LEU A 43 -16.23 17.64 3.04
C LEU A 43 -15.05 17.21 3.94
N LEU A 44 -13.84 17.71 3.67
CA LEU A 44 -12.66 17.55 4.53
C LEU A 44 -12.79 18.22 5.89
N GLN A 45 -13.87 18.98 6.11
CA GLN A 45 -14.22 19.41 7.46
C GLN A 45 -14.50 18.22 8.40
N ASN A 46 -14.79 17.04 7.84
CA ASN A 46 -14.96 15.81 8.58
C ASN A 46 -13.84 14.82 8.22
N LEU A 47 -12.91 14.59 9.14
CA LEU A 47 -11.82 13.61 8.97
C LEU A 47 -12.34 12.17 8.81
N GLN A 48 -13.58 11.90 9.24
CA GLN A 48 -14.25 10.61 9.03
C GLN A 48 -14.91 10.50 7.66
N PHE A 49 -14.90 11.56 6.84
CA PHE A 49 -15.45 11.48 5.50
C PHE A 49 -14.57 10.59 4.63
N ARG A 50 -15.21 9.65 3.91
CA ARG A 50 -14.51 8.67 3.09
C ARG A 50 -14.63 9.06 1.62
N PHE A 51 -13.50 9.34 1.01
CA PHE A 51 -13.38 9.81 -0.35
C PHE A 51 -13.28 8.64 -1.33
N PRO A 52 -13.93 8.69 -2.50
CA PRO A 52 -13.78 7.64 -3.50
C PRO A 52 -12.32 7.45 -3.95
N CYS A 53 -11.89 6.21 -4.20
CA CYS A 53 -10.55 5.88 -4.71
C CYS A 53 -10.15 6.67 -5.96
N ALA A 54 -11.12 7.11 -6.77
CA ALA A 54 -10.87 7.96 -7.94
C ALA A 54 -10.13 9.27 -7.61
N ILE A 55 -10.33 9.84 -6.42
CA ILE A 55 -9.61 11.04 -5.96
C ILE A 55 -8.16 10.70 -5.61
N ILE A 56 -7.94 9.51 -5.03
CA ILE A 56 -6.60 9.00 -4.71
C ILE A 56 -5.82 8.69 -5.99
N GLU A 57 -6.47 8.14 -7.02
CA GLU A 57 -5.86 7.94 -8.34
C GLU A 57 -5.39 9.26 -8.97
N GLN A 58 -6.14 10.36 -8.78
CA GLN A 58 -5.75 11.68 -9.25
C GLN A 58 -4.58 12.29 -8.47
N LEU A 59 -4.52 12.03 -7.16
CA LEU A 59 -3.42 12.47 -6.28
C LEU A 59 -2.12 11.74 -6.56
N PHE A 60 -2.21 10.45 -6.86
CA PHE A 60 -1.07 9.57 -7.04
C PHE A 60 -1.13 8.91 -8.42
N PRO A 61 -0.76 9.65 -9.49
CA PRO A 61 -0.68 9.10 -10.84
C PRO A 61 0.11 7.78 -10.94
N PRO A 62 1.20 7.54 -10.18
CA PRO A 62 1.90 6.26 -10.21
C PRO A 62 1.03 5.06 -9.79
N VAL A 63 0.11 5.27 -8.86
CA VAL A 63 -0.82 4.22 -8.38
C VAL A 63 -1.83 3.87 -9.46
N GLN A 64 -2.24 4.84 -10.28
CA GLN A 64 -3.19 4.63 -11.37
C GLN A 64 -2.70 3.58 -12.38
N PHE A 65 -1.40 3.53 -12.63
CA PHE A 65 -0.77 2.59 -13.57
C PHE A 65 -0.29 1.30 -12.91
N ASN A 66 -0.48 1.15 -11.60
CA ASN A 66 -0.04 -0.03 -10.87
C ASN A 66 -1.03 -1.19 -11.10
N PRO A 67 -0.57 -2.38 -11.55
CA PRO A 67 -1.43 -3.55 -11.74
C PRO A 67 -2.04 -4.11 -10.43
N PHE A 68 -1.55 -3.66 -9.28
CA PHE A 68 -2.07 -4.02 -7.96
C PHE A 68 -2.96 -2.93 -7.33
N LYS A 69 -3.37 -1.91 -8.08
CA LYS A 69 -4.10 -0.77 -7.52
C LYS A 69 -5.39 -1.14 -6.79
N ASP A 70 -6.14 -2.12 -7.31
CA ASP A 70 -7.36 -2.64 -6.67
C ASP A 70 -7.05 -3.30 -5.33
N ARG A 71 -5.94 -4.04 -5.25
CA ARG A 71 -5.48 -4.66 -3.99
C ARG A 71 -4.98 -3.61 -3.01
N ILE A 72 -4.19 -2.65 -3.48
CA ILE A 72 -3.73 -1.51 -2.67
C ILE A 72 -4.96 -0.79 -2.08
N PHE A 73 -5.95 -0.45 -2.90
CA PHE A 73 -7.15 0.21 -2.40
C PHE A 73 -7.93 -0.65 -1.41
N LYS A 74 -8.04 -1.95 -1.65
CA LYS A 74 -8.73 -2.88 -0.75
C LYS A 74 -8.01 -3.04 0.60
N VAL A 75 -6.69 -3.12 0.59
CA VAL A 75 -5.85 -3.35 1.78
C VAL A 75 -5.77 -2.10 2.65
N PHE A 76 -5.61 -0.92 2.03
CA PHE A 76 -5.53 0.34 2.77
C PHE A 76 -6.90 0.93 3.13
N SER A 77 -8.00 0.48 2.51
CA SER A 77 -9.35 0.91 2.90
C SER A 77 -9.85 0.12 4.11
N SER A 78 -9.99 0.79 5.26
CA SER A 78 -10.50 0.19 6.50
C SER A 78 -11.85 -0.55 6.36
N LEU A 79 -12.78 -0.10 5.51
CA LEU A 79 -14.08 -0.79 5.30
C LEU A 79 -14.18 -1.56 3.96
N LYS A 80 -13.06 -1.71 3.23
CA LYS A 80 -13.03 -2.40 1.92
C LYS A 80 -14.17 -1.97 0.96
N ASP A 81 -14.53 -0.68 0.95
CA ASP A 81 -15.68 -0.12 0.20
C ASP A 81 -15.26 0.80 -0.97
N ASP A 82 -14.01 0.68 -1.42
CA ASP A 82 -13.38 1.54 -2.43
C ASP A 82 -13.41 3.05 -2.08
N LYS A 83 -13.35 3.34 -0.77
CA LYS A 83 -13.21 4.70 -0.25
C LYS A 83 -12.12 4.77 0.80
N PHE A 84 -11.50 5.93 0.91
CA PHE A 84 -10.40 6.21 1.82
C PHE A 84 -10.82 7.30 2.80
N SER A 85 -10.70 7.03 4.09
CA SER A 85 -10.70 8.08 5.11
C SER A 85 -9.39 8.88 5.03
N PHE A 86 -9.31 9.99 5.77
CA PHE A 86 -8.05 10.71 5.91
C PHE A 86 -6.97 9.82 6.57
N GLU A 87 -7.37 8.94 7.49
CA GLU A 87 -6.48 7.98 8.16
C GLU A 87 -5.97 6.91 7.20
N ASP A 88 -6.86 6.31 6.39
CA ASP A 88 -6.48 5.34 5.34
C ASP A 88 -5.44 5.94 4.38
N MET A 89 -5.56 7.23 4.06
CA MET A 89 -4.60 7.94 3.22
C MET A 89 -3.28 8.21 3.93
N LEU A 90 -3.32 8.55 5.23
CA LEU A 90 -2.10 8.72 6.01
C LEU A 90 -1.33 7.41 6.12
N ASP A 91 -2.02 6.29 6.34
CA ASP A 91 -1.41 4.96 6.33
C ASP A 91 -0.80 4.63 4.97
N PHE A 92 -1.53 4.91 3.89
CA PHE A 92 -1.01 4.75 2.54
C PHE A 92 0.27 5.55 2.30
N CYS A 93 0.26 6.84 2.65
CA CYS A 93 1.44 7.70 2.49
C CYS A 93 2.58 7.31 3.45
N SER A 94 2.25 6.84 4.64
CA SER A 94 3.19 6.37 5.66
C SER A 94 3.98 5.18 5.15
N VAL A 95 3.31 4.17 4.59
CA VAL A 95 3.96 2.99 4.00
C VAL A 95 4.80 3.37 2.78
N MET A 96 4.38 4.39 2.02
CA MET A 96 5.13 4.88 0.87
C MET A 96 6.33 5.78 1.24
N SER A 97 6.43 6.23 2.49
CA SER A 97 7.51 7.09 2.95
C SER A 97 8.85 6.33 3.01
N GLU A 98 9.94 7.04 2.72
CA GLU A 98 11.30 6.51 2.91
C GLU A 98 11.62 6.25 4.39
N ASN A 99 10.91 6.92 5.31
CA ASN A 99 11.09 6.75 6.75
C ASN A 99 10.45 5.47 7.30
N CYS A 100 9.59 4.80 6.52
CA CYS A 100 8.91 3.59 6.97
C CYS A 100 9.88 2.38 6.94
N PRO A 101 10.02 1.63 8.05
CA PRO A 101 10.86 0.45 8.11
C PRO A 101 10.45 -0.60 7.07
N ASP A 102 11.45 -1.26 6.47
CA ASP A 102 11.22 -2.32 5.49
C ASP A 102 10.34 -3.46 6.03
N THR A 103 10.38 -3.70 7.35
CA THR A 103 9.54 -4.71 8.02
C THR A 103 8.05 -4.38 7.95
N VAL A 104 7.69 -3.11 8.14
CA VAL A 104 6.30 -2.66 8.04
C VAL A 104 5.87 -2.64 6.57
N LYS A 105 6.73 -2.17 5.66
CA LYS A 105 6.46 -2.26 4.22
C LYS A 105 6.24 -3.69 3.77
N ALA A 106 7.03 -4.64 4.27
CA ALA A 106 6.88 -6.06 3.99
C ALA A 106 5.54 -6.60 4.50
N ALA A 107 5.09 -6.22 5.70
CA ALA A 107 3.78 -6.62 6.22
C ALA A 107 2.62 -6.10 5.37
N TRP A 108 2.68 -4.84 4.92
CA TRP A 108 1.67 -4.30 4.01
C TRP A 108 1.73 -4.93 2.62
N ALA A 109 2.94 -5.16 2.09
CA ALA A 109 3.14 -5.86 0.82
C ALA A 109 2.61 -7.30 0.87
N PHE A 110 2.78 -7.99 2.00
CA PHE A 110 2.22 -9.31 2.24
C PHE A 110 0.69 -9.30 2.07
N ASN A 111 0.01 -8.38 2.75
CA ASN A 111 -1.46 -8.23 2.64
C ASN A 111 -1.94 -7.88 1.21
N ILE A 112 -1.11 -7.17 0.43
CA ILE A 112 -1.41 -6.87 -0.98
C ILE A 112 -1.32 -8.13 -1.84
N PHE A 113 -0.34 -8.99 -1.54
CA PHE A 113 -0.05 -10.21 -2.30
C PHE A 113 -0.87 -11.42 -1.88
N ASP A 114 -1.35 -11.48 -0.64
CA ASP A 114 -2.33 -12.46 -0.19
C ASP A 114 -3.69 -12.10 -0.84
N PHE A 115 -4.08 -12.80 -1.93
CA PHE A 115 -5.29 -12.46 -2.68
C PHE A 115 -6.55 -13.03 -2.04
N ASP A 116 -6.47 -14.21 -1.45
CA ASP A 116 -7.58 -14.93 -0.81
C ASP A 116 -7.77 -14.61 0.68
N GLU A 117 -6.89 -13.78 1.25
CA GLU A 117 -6.95 -13.28 2.63
C GLU A 117 -6.88 -14.41 3.67
N ASP A 118 -6.06 -15.43 3.39
CA ASP A 118 -5.87 -16.60 4.26
C ASP A 118 -4.64 -16.49 5.19
N ASP A 119 -3.97 -15.33 5.19
CA ASP A 119 -2.73 -15.04 5.92
C ASP A 119 -1.53 -15.89 5.45
N GLU A 120 -1.59 -16.52 4.27
CA GLU A 120 -0.53 -17.34 3.69
C GLU A 120 -0.39 -17.11 2.17
N ILE A 121 0.79 -16.72 1.68
CA ILE A 121 0.99 -16.59 0.23
C ILE A 121 1.20 -17.97 -0.39
N GLY A 122 0.19 -18.45 -1.10
CA GLY A 122 0.17 -19.75 -1.77
C GLY A 122 0.63 -19.72 -3.23
N GLU A 123 0.51 -20.89 -3.89
CA GLU A 123 0.78 -21.00 -5.33
C GLU A 123 -0.21 -20.14 -6.15
N ASN A 124 -1.47 -20.07 -5.72
CA ASN A 124 -2.52 -19.30 -6.42
C ASN A 124 -2.23 -17.79 -6.40
N ASP A 125 -1.84 -17.26 -5.25
CA ASP A 125 -1.47 -15.85 -5.08
C ASP A 125 -0.27 -15.48 -5.93
N MET A 126 0.73 -16.37 -5.97
CA MET A 126 1.91 -16.19 -6.79
C MET A 126 1.59 -16.27 -8.29
N VAL A 127 0.66 -17.13 -8.70
CA VAL A 127 0.18 -17.16 -10.09
C VAL A 127 -0.48 -15.83 -10.44
N GLU A 128 -1.35 -15.32 -9.59
CA GLU A 128 -2.05 -14.04 -9.83
C GLU A 128 -1.07 -12.86 -9.83
N LEU A 129 -0.10 -12.84 -8.92
CA LEU A 129 0.98 -11.87 -8.86
C LEU A 129 1.79 -11.85 -10.16
N ILE A 130 2.26 -13.02 -10.62
CA ILE A 130 3.02 -13.13 -11.87
C ILE A 130 2.16 -12.75 -13.06
N ASN A 131 0.89 -13.17 -13.10
CA ASN A 131 -0.03 -12.82 -14.17
C ASN A 131 -0.18 -11.29 -14.27
N ARG A 132 -0.38 -10.61 -13.13
CA ARG A 132 -0.50 -9.14 -13.06
C ARG A 132 0.77 -8.40 -13.48
N LEU A 133 1.95 -8.93 -13.16
CA LEU A 133 3.23 -8.39 -13.65
C LEU A 133 3.45 -8.70 -15.15
N ALA A 134 3.03 -9.87 -15.61
CA ALA A 134 3.22 -10.36 -16.98
C ALA A 134 2.30 -9.70 -18.01
N ILE A 135 1.15 -9.16 -17.59
CA ILE A 135 0.21 -8.43 -18.47
C ILE A 135 0.90 -7.32 -19.28
N GLY A 136 1.99 -6.73 -18.79
CA GLY A 136 2.78 -5.72 -19.51
C GLY A 136 3.91 -6.25 -20.41
N VAL A 137 4.33 -7.51 -20.24
CA VAL A 137 5.57 -8.05 -20.85
C VAL A 137 5.29 -9.10 -21.95
N GLY A 138 4.03 -9.48 -22.11
CA GLY A 138 3.60 -10.50 -23.10
C GLY A 138 3.51 -11.89 -22.48
N PHE A 139 2.73 -12.76 -23.13
CA PHE A 139 2.37 -14.11 -22.68
C PHE A 139 3.57 -14.90 -22.12
N ILE A 140 3.68 -14.97 -20.80
CA ILE A 140 4.51 -15.98 -20.14
C ILE A 140 3.73 -17.29 -20.22
N LYS A 141 4.38 -18.35 -20.68
CA LYS A 141 3.74 -19.67 -20.73
C LYS A 141 3.46 -20.14 -19.31
N LEU A 142 2.29 -20.74 -19.10
CA LEU A 142 1.86 -21.24 -17.79
C LEU A 142 2.89 -22.18 -17.14
N GLU A 143 3.58 -22.97 -17.96
CA GLU A 143 4.64 -23.89 -17.54
C GLU A 143 5.87 -23.16 -16.97
N ASP A 144 6.28 -22.06 -17.61
CA ASP A 144 7.38 -21.23 -17.14
C ASP A 144 7.00 -20.50 -15.83
N CYS A 145 5.77 -20.01 -15.74
CA CYS A 145 5.23 -19.43 -14.49
C CYS A 145 5.28 -20.42 -13.33
N GLN A 146 4.75 -21.64 -13.51
CA GLN A 146 4.76 -22.66 -12.46
C GLN A 146 6.19 -23.02 -12.00
N GLN A 147 7.14 -23.02 -12.93
CA GLN A 147 8.53 -23.31 -12.59
C GLN A 147 9.18 -22.16 -11.81
N ILE A 148 8.89 -20.90 -12.17
CA ILE A 148 9.33 -19.71 -11.42
C ILE A 148 8.74 -19.73 -10.01
N ILE A 149 7.44 -20.00 -9.87
CA ILE A 149 6.75 -20.04 -8.58
C ILE A 149 7.35 -21.14 -7.70
N LYS A 150 7.57 -22.35 -8.23
CA LYS A 150 8.21 -23.43 -7.48
C LYS A 150 9.62 -23.08 -7.01
N VAL A 151 10.40 -22.38 -7.83
CA VAL A 151 11.75 -21.94 -7.45
C VAL A 151 11.68 -20.85 -6.38
N LEU A 152 10.77 -19.88 -6.51
CA LEU A 152 10.55 -18.81 -5.53
C LEU A 152 10.05 -19.37 -4.20
N LEU A 153 8.98 -20.17 -4.21
CA LEU A 153 8.43 -20.83 -3.04
C LEU A 153 9.51 -21.68 -2.36
N LYS A 154 10.30 -22.48 -3.09
CA LYS A 154 11.37 -23.28 -2.47
C LYS A 154 12.53 -22.43 -1.92
N GLY A 155 12.74 -21.24 -2.46
CA GLY A 155 13.78 -20.31 -1.99
C GLY A 155 13.37 -19.50 -0.76
N ILE A 156 12.07 -19.25 -0.60
CA ILE A 156 11.49 -18.41 0.46
C ILE A 156 10.86 -19.23 1.58
N ASN A 157 10.20 -20.33 1.24
CA ASN A 157 9.56 -21.22 2.20
C ASN A 157 10.62 -22.03 2.96
N PHE A 158 10.74 -21.75 4.25
CA PHE A 158 11.61 -22.48 5.17
C PHE A 158 10.82 -23.54 5.93
N THR A 159 9.50 -23.48 5.88
CA THR A 159 8.60 -24.48 6.44
C THR A 159 8.26 -25.55 5.39
N THR A 160 7.72 -26.67 5.86
CA THR A 160 7.27 -27.76 4.96
C THR A 160 5.80 -27.61 4.58
N SER A 161 5.20 -26.42 4.83
CA SER A 161 3.79 -26.13 4.60
C SER A 161 3.44 -26.06 3.11
N GLY A 162 4.40 -25.64 2.27
CA GLY A 162 4.14 -25.33 0.86
C GLY A 162 3.61 -23.90 0.61
N THR A 163 3.37 -23.12 1.65
CA THR A 163 2.92 -21.71 1.63
C THR A 163 3.94 -20.78 2.28
N ILE A 164 3.89 -19.48 2.00
CA ILE A 164 4.78 -18.48 2.61
C ILE A 164 3.99 -17.71 3.69
N GLY A 165 4.41 -17.85 4.94
CA GLY A 165 3.84 -17.05 6.03
C GLY A 165 4.44 -15.64 6.12
N PRO A 166 3.85 -14.73 6.93
CA PRO A 166 4.32 -13.35 7.08
C PRO A 166 5.79 -13.22 7.49
N LEU A 167 6.24 -14.07 8.42
CA LEU A 167 7.63 -14.12 8.90
C LEU A 167 8.62 -14.58 7.81
N GLU A 168 8.20 -15.53 6.98
CA GLU A 168 9.02 -16.03 5.87
C GLU A 168 9.12 -14.98 4.76
N PHE A 169 8.02 -14.30 4.49
CA PHE A 169 7.97 -13.18 3.56
C PHE A 169 8.88 -12.02 4.01
N GLU A 170 8.80 -11.61 5.29
CA GLU A 170 9.67 -10.57 5.84
C GLU A 170 11.16 -10.95 5.71
N ASN A 171 11.51 -12.20 6.03
CA ASN A 171 12.87 -12.72 5.89
C ASN A 171 13.32 -12.77 4.41
N ALA A 172 12.41 -13.04 3.48
CA ALA A 172 12.71 -12.99 2.05
C ALA A 172 12.96 -11.57 1.57
N ILE A 173 12.15 -10.60 1.99
CA ILE A 173 12.32 -9.19 1.63
C ILE A 173 13.66 -8.66 2.17
N GLN A 174 14.03 -9.00 3.41
CA GLN A 174 15.34 -8.64 3.96
C GLN A 174 16.52 -9.21 3.16
N LYS A 175 16.33 -10.36 2.49
CA LYS A 175 17.35 -10.97 1.62
C LYS A 175 17.31 -10.44 0.19
N MET A 176 16.28 -9.69 -0.19
CA MET A 176 16.07 -9.12 -1.52
C MET A 176 16.10 -7.58 -1.47
N PRO A 177 17.28 -6.94 -1.45
CA PRO A 177 17.39 -5.48 -1.40
C PRO A 177 16.79 -4.76 -2.62
N GLU A 178 16.56 -5.45 -3.73
CA GLU A 178 15.85 -4.91 -4.90
C GLU A 178 14.32 -4.82 -4.71
N PHE A 179 13.77 -5.59 -3.75
CA PHE A 179 12.34 -5.53 -3.44
C PHE A 179 11.97 -4.22 -2.74
N SER A 180 12.82 -3.75 -1.80
CA SER A 180 12.64 -2.44 -1.14
C SER A 180 12.59 -1.29 -2.17
N HIS A 181 13.34 -1.39 -3.27
CA HIS A 181 13.32 -0.40 -4.36
C HIS A 181 12.08 -0.51 -5.26
N SER A 182 11.49 -1.71 -5.38
CA SER A 182 10.30 -1.95 -6.20
C SER A 182 9.00 -1.47 -5.52
N PHE A 183 8.97 -1.45 -4.18
CA PHE A 183 7.86 -0.92 -3.39
C PHE A 183 7.97 0.58 -3.07
N CYS A 184 9.13 1.20 -3.30
CA CYS A 184 9.28 2.65 -3.22
C CYS A 184 8.83 3.31 -4.53
N PHE A 185 7.56 3.67 -4.63
CA PHE A 185 7.16 4.70 -5.59
C PHE A 185 7.72 6.03 -5.11
N ARG A 186 8.77 6.53 -5.79
CA ARG A 186 9.18 7.92 -5.59
C ARG A 186 7.98 8.81 -5.94
N LEU A 187 7.43 9.47 -4.92
CA LEU A 187 6.53 10.60 -5.05
C LEU A 187 7.22 11.78 -5.75
#